data_AF-E8R0A3-F1
#
_entry.id   AF-E8R0A3-F1
#
_cell.length_a   1.000
_cell.length_b   1.000
_cell.length_c   1.000
_cell.angle_alpha   90.00
_cell.angle_beta   90.00
_cell.angle_gamma   90.00
#
_symmetry.space_group_name_H-M   'P 1'
#
loop_
_entity.id
_entity.type
_entity.pdbx_description
1 polymer ?
#
loop_
_entity_poly.entity_id
_entity_poly.type
_entity_poly.pdbx_seq_one_letter_code
_entity_poly.pdbx_strand_id
1 'polypeptide(L)'
;MTRFPDLFADLAAPFDAREIKTRVQGNQRFSYITARTVMNRLDEVVGPENWWDDYEHNEESVVCRLTVRLPDGTTVTKCDAGGYAGMADSGDDEKSAYSDAFKRAAAKFGVGRHLYGDGIPNFQRASRSARSEEARGTAQAAVAPGAGSEPTAAAEPLRRERRGPAAARSVQSEDPTARSVPGSVRESPEISGVETVAATAARSQRDDESGTREGFVPPRTGRALFSWAREIDQRSKIDLIRHLSAWGRHHEFPDRIVDWDGEQVRCAYEEAVRKLSELSAAAIPA
;
A
#
# COMPACT_ATOMS: atom_id res chain seq x y z
N MET A 1 -13.25 24.49 16.70
CA MET A 1 -13.39 23.04 16.97
C MET A 1 -14.32 22.45 15.91
N THR A 2 -14.15 21.19 15.49
CA THR A 2 -15.10 20.57 14.52
C THR A 2 -16.50 20.47 15.15
N ARG A 3 -17.55 20.59 14.33
CA ARG A 3 -18.95 20.42 14.75
C ARG A 3 -19.32 18.95 14.99
N PHE A 4 -18.56 18.01 14.45
CA PHE A 4 -18.82 16.57 14.53
C PHE A 4 -17.61 15.80 15.10
N PRO A 5 -17.22 16.06 16.36
CA PRO A 5 -16.01 15.45 16.94
C PRO A 5 -16.09 13.91 17.00
N ASP A 6 -17.27 13.35 17.25
CA ASP A 6 -17.45 11.89 17.35
C ASP A 6 -17.29 11.19 16.01
N LEU A 7 -17.85 11.75 14.92
CA LEU A 7 -17.68 11.22 13.57
C LEU A 7 -16.20 11.16 13.17
N PHE A 8 -15.47 12.25 13.37
CA PHE A 8 -14.04 12.26 13.05
C PHE A 8 -13.23 11.37 14.00
N ALA A 9 -13.65 11.21 15.26
CA ALA A 9 -13.06 10.25 16.19
C ALA A 9 -13.21 8.81 15.70
N ASP A 10 -14.40 8.44 15.22
CA ASP A 10 -14.70 7.10 14.73
C ASP A 10 -13.98 6.80 13.41
N LEU A 11 -13.93 7.76 12.48
CA LEU A 11 -13.08 7.64 11.28
C LEU A 11 -11.61 7.42 11.65
N ALA A 12 -11.11 8.12 12.67
CA ALA A 12 -9.72 8.02 13.10
C ALA A 12 -9.43 6.82 14.04
N ALA A 13 -10.44 6.07 14.47
CA ALA A 13 -10.28 4.99 15.44
C ALA A 13 -9.23 3.97 14.97
N PRO A 14 -8.40 3.42 15.87
CA PRO A 14 -7.46 2.36 15.53
C PRO A 14 -8.15 1.17 14.84
N PHE A 15 -7.45 0.50 13.93
CA PHE A 15 -7.93 -0.75 13.32
C PHE A 15 -7.56 -1.95 14.21
N ASP A 16 -8.33 -3.04 14.12
CA ASP A 16 -7.94 -4.30 14.75
C ASP A 16 -6.63 -4.81 14.13
N ALA A 17 -5.81 -5.49 14.94
CA ALA A 17 -4.53 -6.03 14.48
C ALA A 17 -4.68 -6.97 13.26
N ARG A 18 -5.83 -7.64 13.10
CA ARG A 18 -6.12 -8.54 11.96
C ARG A 18 -6.43 -7.79 10.66
N GLU A 19 -6.85 -6.54 10.75
CA GLU A 19 -7.14 -5.68 9.59
C GLU A 19 -5.87 -5.00 9.07
N ILE A 20 -4.85 -4.90 9.92
CA ILE A 20 -3.55 -4.32 9.59
C ILE A 20 -2.68 -5.40 8.95
N LYS A 21 -2.26 -5.14 7.72
CA LYS A 21 -1.34 -5.99 6.98
C LYS A 21 0.09 -5.49 7.15
N THR A 22 1.04 -6.40 7.02
CA THR A 22 2.46 -6.07 7.04
C THR A 22 3.10 -6.49 5.73
N ARG A 23 3.92 -5.60 5.16
CA ARG A 23 4.80 -5.91 4.04
C ARG A 23 6.24 -5.69 4.45
N VAL A 24 7.13 -6.57 4.01
CA VAL A 24 8.57 -6.41 4.16
C VAL A 24 9.14 -5.82 2.87
N GLN A 25 9.92 -4.77 2.97
CA GLN A 25 10.66 -4.19 1.84
C GLN A 25 12.09 -3.90 2.30
N GLY A 26 13.05 -4.65 1.74
CA GLY A 26 14.41 -4.70 2.28
C GLY A 26 14.39 -5.19 3.73
N ASN A 27 15.04 -4.43 4.63
CA ASN A 27 15.09 -4.75 6.05
C ASN A 27 13.99 -4.05 6.89
N GLN A 28 13.07 -3.34 6.23
CA GLN A 28 12.01 -2.56 6.89
C GLN A 28 10.67 -3.28 6.81
N ARG A 29 9.86 -3.17 7.87
CA ARG A 29 8.49 -3.67 7.93
C ARG A 29 7.52 -2.50 7.90
N PHE A 30 6.62 -2.50 6.92
CA PHE A 30 5.60 -1.49 6.74
C PHE A 30 4.24 -2.05 7.11
N SER A 31 3.54 -1.37 8.01
CA SER A 31 2.15 -1.64 8.35
C SER A 31 1.22 -0.83 7.46
N TYR A 32 0.21 -1.48 6.89
CA TYR A 32 -0.75 -0.83 6.00
C TYR A 32 -2.12 -1.49 6.09
N ILE A 33 -3.14 -0.76 5.67
CA ILE A 33 -4.50 -1.28 5.46
C ILE A 33 -4.82 -1.34 3.97
N THR A 34 -5.77 -2.20 3.60
CA THR A 34 -6.22 -2.28 2.21
C THR A 34 -7.24 -1.18 1.89
N ALA A 35 -7.43 -0.88 0.60
CA ALA A 35 -8.51 0.02 0.18
C ALA A 35 -9.89 -0.48 0.66
N ARG A 36 -10.15 -1.79 0.68
CA ARG A 36 -11.41 -2.35 1.19
C ARG A 36 -11.61 -2.10 2.69
N THR A 37 -10.53 -2.16 3.47
CA THR A 37 -10.56 -1.82 4.90
C THR A 37 -10.94 -0.34 5.10
N VAL A 38 -10.46 0.55 4.22
CA VAL A 38 -10.85 1.96 4.23
C VAL A 38 -12.32 2.14 3.82
N MET A 39 -12.78 1.46 2.76
CA MET A 39 -14.18 1.49 2.33
C MET A 39 -15.13 1.04 3.45
N ASN A 40 -14.83 -0.10 4.09
CA ASN A 40 -15.62 -0.60 5.22
C ASN A 40 -15.71 0.43 6.35
N ARG A 41 -14.60 1.09 6.70
CA ARG A 41 -14.62 2.15 7.73
C ARG A 41 -15.49 3.33 7.33
N LEU A 42 -15.47 3.74 6.07
CA LEU A 42 -16.33 4.83 5.58
C LEU A 42 -17.80 4.40 5.63
N ASP A 43 -18.12 3.20 5.16
CA ASP A 43 -19.48 2.64 5.21
C ASP A 43 -20.01 2.51 6.65
N GLU A 44 -19.18 2.05 7.58
CA GLU A 44 -19.56 1.91 9.00
C GLU A 44 -19.81 3.25 9.70
N VAL A 45 -19.01 4.28 9.38
CA VAL A 45 -19.03 5.55 10.13
C VAL A 45 -19.96 6.58 9.51
N VAL A 46 -19.95 6.71 8.17
CA VAL A 46 -20.77 7.70 7.48
C VAL A 46 -21.89 7.06 6.66
N GLY A 47 -21.84 5.77 6.36
CA GLY A 47 -22.81 5.09 5.50
C GLY A 47 -22.41 5.14 4.03
N PRO A 48 -22.72 4.09 3.24
CA PRO A 48 -22.27 3.96 1.84
C PRO A 48 -22.78 5.06 0.91
N GLU A 49 -23.91 5.70 1.23
CA GLU A 49 -24.47 6.79 0.42
C GLU A 49 -23.81 8.15 0.70
N ASN A 50 -23.01 8.26 1.76
CA ASN A 50 -22.47 9.53 2.29
C ASN A 50 -20.99 9.73 1.97
N TRP A 51 -20.40 8.92 1.10
CA TRP A 51 -19.06 9.17 0.56
C TRP A 51 -18.97 8.75 -0.90
N TRP A 52 -18.08 9.41 -1.63
CA TRP A 52 -17.75 9.08 -3.03
C TRP A 52 -16.38 9.63 -3.37
N ASP A 53 -15.78 9.09 -4.42
CA ASP A 53 -14.46 9.44 -4.90
C ASP A 53 -14.47 9.73 -6.40
N ASP A 54 -13.73 10.78 -6.78
CA ASP A 54 -13.43 11.13 -8.16
C ASP A 54 -11.93 11.01 -8.40
N TYR A 55 -11.53 10.58 -9.59
CA TYR A 55 -10.12 10.38 -9.93
C TYR A 55 -9.69 11.25 -11.11
N GLU A 56 -8.49 11.80 -10.99
CA GLU A 56 -7.80 12.54 -12.04
C GLU A 56 -6.47 11.85 -12.34
N HIS A 57 -6.27 11.45 -13.60
CA HIS A 57 -5.03 10.85 -14.04
C HIS A 57 -4.02 11.91 -14.45
N ASN A 58 -2.80 11.74 -13.98
CA ASN A 58 -1.62 12.47 -14.43
C ASN A 58 -0.58 11.49 -14.97
N GLU A 59 0.44 12.02 -15.64
CA GLU A 59 1.52 11.22 -16.25
C GLU A 59 2.25 10.32 -15.24
N GLU A 60 2.47 10.80 -14.02
CA GLU A 60 3.24 10.09 -12.98
C GLU A 60 2.42 9.72 -11.73
N SER A 61 1.14 10.07 -11.68
CA SER A 61 0.30 9.79 -10.51
C SER A 61 -1.19 9.77 -10.82
N VAL A 62 -1.96 9.21 -9.90
CA VAL A 62 -3.42 9.31 -9.86
C VAL A 62 -3.79 10.16 -8.65
N VAL A 63 -4.60 11.21 -8.85
CA VAL A 63 -5.15 12.02 -7.76
C VAL A 63 -6.55 11.51 -7.45
N CYS A 64 -6.79 11.16 -6.19
CA CYS A 64 -8.12 10.82 -5.69
C CYS A 64 -8.68 12.04 -4.94
N ARG A 65 -9.90 12.45 -5.28
CA ARG A 65 -10.72 13.42 -4.54
C ARG A 65 -11.80 12.66 -3.78
N LEU A 66 -11.61 12.47 -2.48
CA LEU A 66 -12.58 11.82 -1.62
C LEU A 66 -13.49 12.86 -0.99
N THR A 67 -14.80 12.72 -1.21
CA THR A 67 -15.84 13.55 -0.62
C THR A 67 -16.63 12.78 0.42
N VAL A 68 -16.84 13.40 1.59
CA VAL A 68 -17.66 12.87 2.68
C VAL A 68 -18.78 13.86 2.99
N ARG A 69 -20.02 13.38 3.00
CA ARG A 69 -21.20 14.11 3.44
C ARG A 69 -21.35 13.97 4.96
N LEU A 70 -21.43 15.10 5.64
CA LEU A 70 -21.56 15.21 7.09
C LEU A 70 -23.04 15.11 7.51
N PRO A 71 -23.33 14.89 8.81
CA PRO A 71 -24.70 14.73 9.31
C PRO A 71 -25.63 15.93 9.07
N ASP A 72 -25.09 17.15 8.92
CA ASP A 72 -25.87 18.34 8.56
C ASP A 72 -26.11 18.48 7.04
N GLY A 73 -25.73 17.48 6.25
CA GLY A 73 -25.84 17.47 4.80
C GLY A 73 -24.71 18.22 4.09
N THR A 74 -23.83 18.92 4.80
CA THR A 74 -22.68 19.59 4.18
C THR A 74 -21.65 18.57 3.70
N THR A 75 -20.90 18.89 2.64
CA THR A 75 -19.88 18.00 2.08
C THR A 75 -18.47 18.55 2.33
N VAL A 76 -17.53 17.65 2.59
CA VAL A 76 -16.11 17.96 2.72
C VAL A 76 -15.34 17.09 1.74
N THR A 77 -14.60 17.71 0.83
CA THR A 77 -13.72 17.02 -0.11
C THR A 77 -12.27 17.22 0.27
N LYS A 78 -11.49 16.14 0.29
CA LYS A 78 -10.03 16.17 0.43
C LYS A 78 -9.41 15.30 -0.64
N CYS A 79 -8.27 15.72 -1.17
CA CYS A 79 -7.58 14.97 -2.21
C CYS A 79 -6.16 14.61 -1.81
N ASP A 80 -5.63 13.52 -2.36
CA ASP A 80 -4.21 13.16 -2.33
C ASP A 80 -3.87 12.34 -3.58
N ALA A 81 -2.57 12.13 -3.84
CA ALA A 81 -2.07 11.43 -5.01
C ALA A 81 -1.41 10.10 -4.63
N GLY A 82 -1.59 9.09 -5.47
CA GLY A 82 -0.86 7.83 -5.45
C GLY A 82 0.06 7.75 -6.67
N GLY A 83 1.31 7.39 -6.47
CA GLY A 83 2.27 7.21 -7.55
C GLY A 83 2.17 5.82 -8.18
N TYR A 84 2.54 5.72 -9.46
CA TYR A 84 2.75 4.43 -10.11
C TYR A 84 3.97 3.74 -9.47
N ALA A 85 3.82 2.49 -9.06
CA ALA A 85 4.82 1.71 -8.33
C ALA A 85 5.90 1.08 -9.24
N GLY A 86 5.82 1.27 -10.56
CA GLY A 86 6.72 0.70 -11.55
C GLY A 86 6.59 -0.82 -11.66
N MET A 87 5.40 -1.37 -11.43
CA MET A 87 5.13 -2.80 -11.56
C MET A 87 5.30 -3.26 -13.02
N ALA A 88 5.70 -4.51 -13.20
CA ALA A 88 5.98 -5.08 -14.53
C ALA A 88 4.73 -5.18 -15.42
N ASP A 89 3.56 -5.33 -14.80
CA ASP A 89 2.26 -5.21 -15.47
C ASP A 89 1.69 -3.81 -15.24
N SER A 90 1.53 -3.06 -16.33
CA SER A 90 0.97 -1.70 -16.31
C SER A 90 -0.42 -1.65 -15.69
N GLY A 91 -1.23 -2.70 -15.85
CA GLY A 91 -2.57 -2.77 -15.26
C GLY A 91 -2.54 -2.90 -13.74
N ASP A 92 -1.57 -3.63 -13.20
CA ASP A 92 -1.39 -3.73 -11.74
C ASP A 92 -0.70 -2.50 -11.15
N ASP A 93 0.11 -1.81 -11.95
CA ASP A 93 0.73 -0.55 -11.56
C ASP A 93 -0.30 0.57 -11.39
N GLU A 94 -1.20 0.69 -12.36
CA GLU A 94 -2.29 1.66 -12.33
C GLU A 94 -3.24 1.41 -11.16
N LYS A 95 -3.70 0.16 -10.97
CA LYS A 95 -4.53 -0.22 -9.82
C LYS A 95 -3.86 0.11 -8.48
N SER A 96 -2.54 -0.03 -8.40
CA SER A 96 -1.76 0.28 -7.21
C SER A 96 -1.77 1.78 -6.93
N ALA A 97 -1.62 2.63 -7.95
CA ALA A 97 -1.69 4.09 -7.83
C ALA A 97 -3.07 4.57 -7.34
N TYR A 98 -4.15 4.03 -7.91
CA TYR A 98 -5.52 4.31 -7.50
C TYR A 98 -5.78 3.98 -6.02
N SER A 99 -5.44 2.76 -5.62
CA SER A 99 -5.63 2.30 -4.24
C SER A 99 -4.80 3.12 -3.27
N ASP A 100 -3.60 3.56 -3.66
CA ASP A 100 -2.76 4.40 -2.82
C ASP A 100 -3.33 5.82 -2.67
N ALA A 101 -3.74 6.45 -3.78
CA ALA A 101 -4.37 7.76 -3.78
C ALA A 101 -5.60 7.80 -2.87
N PHE A 102 -6.47 6.80 -2.97
CA PHE A 102 -7.67 6.67 -2.14
C PHE A 102 -7.35 6.57 -0.65
N LYS A 103 -6.45 5.65 -0.26
CA LYS A 103 -6.05 5.49 1.15
C LYS A 103 -5.43 6.78 1.71
N ARG A 104 -4.63 7.49 0.90
CA ARG A 104 -3.99 8.75 1.31
C ARG A 104 -4.99 9.88 1.46
N ALA A 105 -5.96 9.99 0.56
CA ALA A 105 -7.08 10.94 0.69
C ALA A 105 -7.90 10.65 1.97
N ALA A 106 -8.21 9.37 2.24
CA ALA A 106 -8.91 8.94 3.46
C ALA A 106 -8.12 9.23 4.75
N ALA A 107 -6.79 9.12 4.72
CA ALA A 107 -5.94 9.48 5.86
C ALA A 107 -6.11 10.94 6.29
N LYS A 108 -6.45 11.85 5.36
CA LYS A 108 -6.76 13.25 5.69
C LYS A 108 -8.06 13.42 6.47
N PHE A 109 -8.99 12.46 6.39
CA PHE A 109 -10.17 12.40 7.26
C PHE A 109 -9.88 11.70 8.60
N GLY A 110 -8.74 11.03 8.71
CA GLY A 110 -8.27 10.35 9.93
C GLY A 110 -8.14 8.84 9.77
N VAL A 111 -8.71 8.25 8.72
CA VAL A 111 -8.73 6.80 8.51
C VAL A 111 -7.30 6.26 8.38
N GLY A 112 -6.93 5.32 9.26
CA GLY A 112 -5.59 4.70 9.24
C GLY A 112 -4.45 5.65 9.62
N ARG A 113 -4.72 6.89 10.05
CA ARG A 113 -3.70 7.89 10.35
C ARG A 113 -2.75 7.47 11.50
N HIS A 114 -3.24 6.66 12.43
CA HIS A 114 -2.42 6.11 13.52
C HIS A 114 -1.27 5.21 13.03
N LEU A 115 -1.35 4.66 11.81
CA LEU A 115 -0.30 3.82 11.23
C LEU A 115 0.97 4.61 10.88
N TYR A 116 0.88 5.94 10.76
CA TYR A 116 2.02 6.82 10.48
C TYR A 116 2.90 7.10 11.71
N GLY A 117 2.43 6.80 12.92
CA GLY A 117 3.21 6.98 14.16
C GLY A 117 3.32 8.42 14.69
N ASP A 118 2.89 9.43 13.93
CA ASP A 118 2.95 10.85 14.32
C ASP A 118 1.81 11.33 15.24
N GLY A 119 1.07 10.37 15.82
CA GLY A 119 -0.09 10.64 16.67
C GLY A 119 -1.38 10.96 15.92
N ILE A 120 -2.46 11.10 16.68
CA ILE A 120 -3.82 11.37 16.19
C ILE A 120 -4.44 12.52 17.00
N PRO A 121 -5.31 13.35 16.41
CA PRO A 121 -5.91 14.48 17.13
C PRO A 121 -6.72 14.05 18.36
N ASN A 122 -6.73 14.91 19.40
CA ASN A 122 -7.31 14.62 20.71
C ASN A 122 -8.85 14.49 20.76
N PHE A 123 -9.59 14.72 19.67
CA PHE A 123 -11.05 14.56 19.68
C PHE A 123 -11.50 13.11 19.99
N GLN A 124 -10.64 12.11 19.81
CA GLN A 124 -10.91 10.74 20.28
C GLN A 124 -11.03 10.62 21.80
N ARG A 125 -10.34 11.46 22.58
CA ARG A 125 -10.43 11.42 24.05
C ARG A 125 -11.78 11.95 24.52
N ALA A 126 -12.25 13.04 23.90
CA ALA A 126 -13.53 13.65 24.22
C ALA A 126 -14.73 12.76 23.85
N SER A 127 -14.68 12.08 22.70
CA SER A 127 -15.77 11.15 22.29
C SER A 127 -15.84 9.90 23.15
N ARG A 128 -14.69 9.39 23.61
CA ARG A 128 -14.62 8.24 24.54
C ARG A 128 -15.12 8.59 25.93
N SER A 129 -14.81 9.79 26.45
CA SER A 129 -15.35 10.25 27.73
C SER A 129 -16.86 10.44 27.66
N ALA A 130 -17.37 11.08 26.60
CA ALA A 130 -18.81 11.30 26.40
C ALA A 130 -19.59 9.97 26.30
N ARG A 131 -19.12 9.02 25.49
CA ARG A 131 -19.75 7.68 25.39
C ARG A 131 -19.69 6.89 26.69
N SER A 132 -18.61 7.03 27.46
CA SER A 132 -18.49 6.37 28.77
C SER A 132 -19.45 6.96 29.81
N GLU A 133 -19.71 8.26 29.73
CA GLU A 133 -20.68 8.96 30.60
C GLU A 133 -22.12 8.62 30.21
N GLU A 134 -22.46 8.58 28.92
CA GLU A 134 -23.79 8.15 28.44
C GLU A 134 -24.08 6.67 28.76
N ALA A 135 -23.09 5.78 28.58
CA ALA A 135 -23.22 4.37 28.95
C ALA A 135 -23.41 4.19 30.47
N ARG A 136 -22.76 5.04 31.29
CA ARG A 136 -22.97 5.05 32.75
C ARG A 136 -24.33 5.62 33.14
N GLY A 137 -24.82 6.65 32.45
CA GLY A 137 -26.14 7.25 32.69
C GLY A 137 -27.28 6.30 32.34
N THR A 138 -27.17 5.60 31.20
CA THR A 138 -28.15 4.57 30.79
C THR A 138 -28.11 3.33 31.68
N ALA A 139 -26.91 2.88 32.11
CA ALA A 139 -26.79 1.80 33.08
C ALA A 139 -27.32 2.18 34.48
N GLN A 140 -27.15 3.43 34.93
CA GLN A 140 -27.72 3.91 36.20
C GLN A 140 -29.24 4.11 36.13
N ALA A 141 -29.78 4.53 34.98
CA ALA A 141 -31.24 4.66 34.78
C ALA A 141 -31.96 3.29 34.75
N ALA A 142 -31.28 2.22 34.34
CA ALA A 142 -31.83 0.86 34.35
C ALA A 142 -31.85 0.21 35.75
N VAL A 143 -31.27 0.84 36.79
CA VAL A 143 -31.17 0.31 38.17
C VAL A 143 -31.98 1.19 39.15
N ALA A 144 -33.21 1.56 38.78
CA ALA A 144 -34.18 2.14 39.71
C ALA A 144 -35.11 1.02 40.26
N PRO A 145 -35.36 0.94 41.59
CA PRO A 145 -36.09 -0.18 42.18
C PRO A 145 -37.61 0.04 42.13
N GLY A 146 -38.31 -0.83 41.41
CA GLY A 146 -39.77 -0.98 41.48
C GLY A 146 -40.15 -2.12 42.42
N ALA A 147 -40.84 -1.79 43.51
CA ALA A 147 -41.35 -2.72 44.52
C ALA A 147 -42.42 -3.68 43.94
N GLY A 148 -42.48 -4.88 44.54
CA GLY A 148 -43.06 -6.09 43.95
C GLY A 148 -44.58 -6.27 43.95
N SER A 149 -45.01 -7.33 43.26
CA SER A 149 -45.99 -8.33 43.71
C SER A 149 -46.22 -9.38 42.61
N GLU A 150 -46.08 -10.66 42.97
CA GLU A 150 -46.63 -11.85 42.29
C GLU A 150 -47.69 -12.46 43.23
N PRO A 151 -48.49 -13.50 42.88
CA PRO A 151 -48.95 -14.03 41.57
C PRO A 151 -50.48 -14.36 41.56
N THR A 152 -51.09 -14.75 40.43
CA THR A 152 -52.23 -15.69 40.41
C THR A 152 -52.38 -16.39 39.05
N ALA A 153 -52.65 -17.70 39.15
CA ALA A 153 -52.69 -18.71 38.11
C ALA A 153 -54.00 -18.74 37.29
N ALA A 154 -53.92 -19.30 36.08
CA ALA A 154 -54.70 -20.47 35.62
C ALA A 154 -54.88 -20.48 34.09
N ALA A 155 -54.37 -21.52 33.42
CA ALA A 155 -55.09 -22.36 32.42
C ALA A 155 -54.10 -23.16 31.55
N GLU A 156 -54.15 -24.47 31.70
CA GLU A 156 -53.53 -25.53 30.87
C GLU A 156 -54.64 -26.15 29.96
N PRO A 157 -54.40 -27.18 29.11
CA PRO A 157 -53.52 -27.28 27.94
C PRO A 157 -54.31 -27.77 26.68
N LEU A 158 -53.75 -27.70 25.46
CA LEU A 158 -54.21 -28.58 24.37
C LEU A 158 -53.03 -29.18 23.58
N ARG A 159 -53.02 -30.51 23.59
CA ARG A 159 -52.08 -31.40 22.90
C ARG A 159 -52.47 -31.59 21.42
N ARG A 160 -51.41 -31.59 20.59
CA ARG A 160 -51.07 -32.57 19.53
C ARG A 160 -52.03 -32.71 18.35
N GLU A 161 -51.50 -32.50 17.13
CA GLU A 161 -51.41 -33.56 16.13
C GLU A 161 -50.38 -33.32 15.02
N ARG A 162 -49.72 -34.42 14.63
CA ARG A 162 -48.79 -34.57 13.51
C ARG A 162 -49.59 -34.99 12.28
N ARG A 163 -49.24 -34.48 11.09
CA ARG A 163 -49.45 -35.17 9.80
C ARG A 163 -48.39 -34.70 8.78
N GLY A 164 -47.61 -35.63 8.22
CA GLY A 164 -47.06 -35.54 6.85
C GLY A 164 -48.02 -36.22 5.86
N PRO A 165 -47.64 -36.59 4.61
CA PRO A 165 -46.31 -36.51 3.95
C PRO A 165 -46.37 -36.01 2.46
N ALA A 166 -45.29 -36.28 1.69
CA ALA A 166 -45.13 -36.27 0.21
C ALA A 166 -44.70 -34.94 -0.47
N ALA A 167 -43.88 -34.87 -1.52
CA ALA A 167 -42.96 -35.79 -2.21
C ALA A 167 -42.16 -34.97 -3.27
N ALA A 168 -40.90 -35.38 -3.52
CA ALA A 168 -40.11 -35.26 -4.78
C ALA A 168 -39.74 -33.85 -5.31
N ARG A 169 -38.60 -33.56 -5.97
CA ARG A 169 -37.53 -34.33 -6.62
C ARG A 169 -36.18 -33.61 -6.49
N SER A 170 -35.14 -34.42 -6.50
CA SER A 170 -33.72 -34.10 -6.70
C SER A 170 -33.39 -33.81 -8.18
N VAL A 171 -32.47 -32.88 -8.42
CA VAL A 171 -31.54 -32.92 -9.57
C VAL A 171 -30.16 -32.42 -9.10
N GLN A 172 -29.16 -33.29 -9.25
CA GLN A 172 -27.73 -32.99 -9.16
C GLN A 172 -27.20 -32.73 -10.57
N SER A 173 -26.18 -31.87 -10.70
CA SER A 173 -25.09 -31.97 -11.70
C SER A 173 -24.04 -30.90 -11.33
N GLU A 174 -22.93 -31.26 -10.68
CA GLU A 174 -21.71 -31.86 -11.24
C GLU A 174 -20.76 -30.82 -11.84
N ASP A 175 -19.68 -30.63 -11.09
CA ASP A 175 -18.39 -29.99 -11.41
C ASP A 175 -17.67 -30.77 -12.53
N PRO A 176 -16.81 -30.14 -13.36
CA PRO A 176 -15.74 -30.90 -13.98
C PRO A 176 -14.34 -30.28 -13.85
N THR A 177 -13.54 -31.04 -13.10
CA THR A 177 -12.23 -31.58 -13.49
C THR A 177 -10.99 -30.67 -13.56
N ALA A 178 -10.21 -30.76 -12.47
CA ALA A 178 -8.76 -30.74 -12.50
C ALA A 178 -8.21 -32.02 -13.15
N ARG A 179 -7.13 -31.88 -13.93
CA ARG A 179 -6.36 -33.00 -14.49
C ARG A 179 -4.93 -32.96 -13.93
N SER A 180 -4.60 -33.92 -13.09
CA SER A 180 -3.26 -34.21 -12.58
C SER A 180 -2.63 -35.37 -13.37
N VAL A 181 -1.34 -35.30 -13.67
CA VAL A 181 -0.44 -36.46 -13.86
C VAL A 181 1.03 -36.01 -13.60
N PRO A 182 2.02 -36.90 -13.37
CA PRO A 182 2.56 -37.10 -12.02
C PRO A 182 4.11 -37.02 -11.90
N GLY A 183 4.57 -37.01 -10.65
CA GLY A 183 5.78 -37.59 -10.09
C GLY A 183 7.09 -37.66 -10.88
N SER A 184 8.14 -37.02 -10.33
CA SER A 184 9.49 -37.59 -10.34
C SER A 184 10.24 -37.15 -9.09
N VAL A 185 10.58 -38.15 -8.29
CA VAL A 185 11.48 -38.10 -7.14
C VAL A 185 12.91 -37.95 -7.68
N ARG A 186 13.69 -37.01 -7.15
CA ARG A 186 15.15 -37.14 -7.14
C ARG A 186 15.79 -36.36 -6.00
N GLU A 187 16.75 -37.04 -5.42
CA GLU A 187 17.44 -36.83 -4.16
C GLU A 187 18.24 -35.51 -4.06
N SER A 188 18.39 -35.07 -2.82
CA SER A 188 19.39 -34.14 -2.33
C SER A 188 20.82 -34.60 -2.67
N PRO A 189 21.77 -33.65 -2.60
CA PRO A 189 22.96 -33.96 -1.83
C PRO A 189 23.18 -32.92 -0.73
N GLU A 190 23.41 -33.45 0.46
CA GLU A 190 24.10 -32.79 1.55
C GLU A 190 25.53 -32.42 1.12
N ILE A 191 25.98 -31.22 1.46
CA ILE A 191 27.39 -30.95 1.72
C ILE A 191 27.48 -30.02 2.93
N SER A 192 27.89 -30.65 4.04
CA SER A 192 28.47 -30.05 5.23
C SER A 192 29.79 -29.35 4.90
N GLY A 193 30.03 -28.20 5.51
CA GLY A 193 31.28 -27.46 5.37
C GLY A 193 31.30 -26.21 6.24
N VAL A 194 31.61 -26.41 7.52
CA VAL A 194 31.88 -25.39 8.53
C VAL A 194 33.11 -24.57 8.14
N GLU A 195 33.03 -23.23 8.21
CA GLU A 195 34.13 -22.44 8.80
C GLU A 195 33.66 -21.05 9.25
N THR A 196 33.77 -20.85 10.56
CA THR A 196 33.65 -19.56 11.23
C THR A 196 35.03 -18.92 11.25
N VAL A 197 35.18 -17.72 10.70
CA VAL A 197 36.28 -16.82 11.07
C VAL A 197 35.75 -15.41 11.26
N ALA A 198 35.66 -15.04 12.53
CA ALA A 198 35.65 -13.65 12.95
C ALA A 198 37.03 -13.04 12.69
N ALA A 199 37.08 -11.87 12.05
CA ALA A 199 38.22 -10.96 12.18
C ALA A 199 37.82 -9.52 11.81
N THR A 200 37.72 -8.71 12.85
CA THR A 200 37.93 -7.27 12.90
C THR A 200 39.14 -6.83 12.07
N ALA A 201 39.05 -5.75 11.28
CA ALA A 201 40.08 -4.71 11.18
C ALA A 201 39.68 -3.60 10.20
N ALA A 202 39.71 -2.37 10.71
CA ALA A 202 39.80 -1.15 9.94
C ALA A 202 41.12 -1.05 9.17
N ARG A 203 41.07 -0.55 7.92
CA ARG A 203 42.08 0.32 7.26
C ARG A 203 41.56 0.65 5.85
N SER A 204 41.17 1.89 5.59
CA SER A 204 42.01 3.03 5.17
C SER A 204 42.68 2.80 3.81
N GLN A 205 42.08 3.45 2.81
CA GLN A 205 42.67 4.17 1.67
C GLN A 205 43.94 3.60 1.02
N ARG A 206 43.85 3.39 -0.29
CA ARG A 206 44.90 3.87 -1.19
C ARG A 206 44.27 4.43 -2.47
N ASP A 207 44.73 5.63 -2.75
CA ASP A 207 44.30 6.55 -3.79
C ASP A 207 44.58 6.00 -5.19
N ASP A 208 43.66 6.24 -6.11
CA ASP A 208 44.03 6.49 -7.50
C ASP A 208 43.30 7.75 -7.95
N GLU A 209 44.07 8.83 -7.97
CA GLU A 209 43.66 10.19 -8.24
C GLU A 209 43.98 10.48 -9.71
N SER A 210 42.99 10.31 -10.59
CA SER A 210 43.02 10.87 -11.94
C SER A 210 41.83 11.80 -12.11
N GLY A 211 42.09 13.10 -11.95
CA GLY A 211 41.07 14.13 -11.81
C GLY A 211 40.19 14.36 -13.03
N THR A 212 38.91 14.66 -12.79
CA THR A 212 38.13 15.59 -13.61
C THR A 212 36.84 16.04 -12.87
N ARG A 213 36.78 17.35 -12.56
CA ARG A 213 35.63 18.19 -12.14
C ARG A 213 34.93 17.88 -10.81
N GLU A 214 34.79 18.94 -9.99
CA GLU A 214 34.30 19.00 -8.60
C GLU A 214 33.16 18.01 -8.24
N GLY A 215 33.41 17.17 -7.23
CA GLY A 215 32.39 16.57 -6.36
C GLY A 215 31.41 15.56 -6.97
N PHE A 216 31.46 15.29 -8.28
CA PHE A 216 30.53 14.36 -8.91
C PHE A 216 30.94 12.91 -8.63
N VAL A 217 30.06 12.17 -7.94
CA VAL A 217 30.26 10.73 -7.71
C VAL A 217 29.56 9.96 -8.83
N PRO A 218 30.27 9.11 -9.59
CA PRO A 218 29.66 8.33 -10.66
C PRO A 218 28.58 7.38 -10.12
N PRO A 219 27.50 7.15 -10.86
CA PRO A 219 26.41 6.28 -10.44
C PRO A 219 26.91 4.85 -10.24
N ARG A 220 26.55 4.24 -9.11
CA ARG A 220 26.91 2.86 -8.74
C ARG A 220 25.74 1.87 -8.75
N THR A 221 24.53 2.35 -9.03
CA THR A 221 23.32 1.53 -9.09
C THR A 221 22.50 1.90 -10.33
N GLY A 222 21.71 0.95 -10.85
CA GLY A 222 20.85 1.18 -12.00
C GLY A 222 19.88 2.36 -11.82
N ARG A 223 19.35 2.54 -10.61
CA ARG A 223 18.51 3.69 -10.24
C ARG A 223 19.26 5.02 -10.30
N ALA A 224 20.50 5.05 -9.80
CA ALA A 224 21.32 6.26 -9.86
C ALA A 224 21.70 6.61 -11.31
N LEU A 225 22.04 5.61 -12.12
CA LEU A 225 22.35 5.79 -13.54
C LEU A 225 21.12 6.29 -14.31
N PHE A 226 19.95 5.71 -14.07
CA PHE A 226 18.70 6.14 -14.70
C PHE A 226 18.32 7.58 -14.32
N SER A 227 18.43 7.94 -13.03
CA SER A 227 18.16 9.30 -12.56
C SER A 227 19.12 10.31 -13.19
N TRP A 228 20.40 9.97 -13.27
CA TRP A 228 21.43 10.81 -13.87
C TRP A 228 21.23 10.98 -15.39
N ALA A 229 20.94 9.88 -16.11
CA ALA A 229 20.65 9.93 -17.54
C ALA A 229 19.37 10.74 -17.83
N ARG A 230 18.33 10.61 -16.99
CA ARG A 230 17.10 11.42 -17.10
C ARG A 230 17.36 12.91 -16.95
N GLU A 231 18.22 13.29 -16.00
CA GLU A 231 18.60 14.69 -15.81
C GLU A 231 19.35 15.25 -17.03
N ILE A 232 20.14 14.43 -17.71
CA ILE A 232 20.81 14.82 -18.95
C ILE A 232 19.83 14.96 -20.11
N ASP A 233 18.89 14.03 -20.28
CA ASP A 233 17.84 14.08 -21.31
C ASP A 233 16.90 15.29 -21.10
N GLN A 234 16.74 15.76 -19.86
CA GLN A 234 16.00 16.99 -19.56
C GLN A 234 16.78 18.26 -19.92
N ARG A 235 18.10 18.26 -19.70
CA ARG A 235 18.98 19.41 -19.98
C ARG A 235 19.42 19.48 -21.43
N SER A 236 19.43 18.34 -22.12
CA SER A 236 19.95 18.16 -23.48
C SER A 236 18.94 17.37 -24.30
N LYS A 237 18.72 17.72 -25.58
CA LYS A 237 17.86 16.93 -26.48
C LYS A 237 18.52 15.62 -26.97
N ILE A 238 19.26 14.96 -26.09
CA ILE A 238 19.99 13.73 -26.36
C ILE A 238 19.19 12.66 -25.64
N ASP A 239 18.55 11.73 -26.35
CA ASP A 239 17.80 10.63 -25.73
C ASP A 239 18.76 9.58 -25.15
N LEU A 240 19.52 9.92 -24.11
CA LEU A 240 20.57 9.09 -23.52
C LEU A 240 19.99 7.81 -22.91
N ILE A 241 18.81 7.88 -22.28
CA ILE A 241 18.15 6.68 -21.74
C ILE A 241 17.84 5.67 -22.85
N ARG A 242 17.37 6.15 -24.00
CA ARG A 242 17.06 5.30 -25.16
C ARG A 242 18.34 4.69 -25.73
N HIS A 243 19.41 5.48 -25.82
CA HIS A 243 20.71 5.00 -26.27
C HIS A 243 21.27 3.92 -25.34
N LEU A 244 21.28 4.17 -24.03
CA LEU A 244 21.76 3.20 -23.03
C LEU A 244 20.92 1.92 -23.02
N SER A 245 19.60 2.03 -23.12
CA SER A 245 18.72 0.86 -23.23
C SER A 245 19.03 0.03 -24.49
N ALA A 246 19.33 0.67 -25.62
CA ALA A 246 19.72 -0.04 -26.85
C ALA A 246 21.10 -0.67 -26.74
N TRP A 247 22.06 0.04 -26.15
CA TRP A 247 23.40 -0.45 -25.89
C TRP A 247 23.37 -1.66 -24.95
N GLY A 248 22.66 -1.58 -23.82
CA GLY A 248 22.54 -2.69 -22.87
C GLY A 248 21.94 -3.96 -23.49
N ARG A 249 20.95 -3.83 -24.39
CA ARG A 249 20.42 -4.98 -25.14
C ARG A 249 21.47 -5.67 -26.03
N HIS A 250 22.40 -4.92 -26.62
CA HIS A 250 23.49 -5.51 -27.39
C HIS A 250 24.53 -6.25 -26.53
N HIS A 251 24.60 -5.91 -25.24
CA HIS A 251 25.47 -6.55 -24.27
C HIS A 251 24.72 -7.61 -23.43
N GLU A 252 23.50 -7.99 -23.81
CA GLU A 252 22.65 -8.97 -23.12
C GLU A 252 22.36 -8.58 -21.65
N PHE A 253 22.32 -7.28 -21.36
CA PHE A 253 21.97 -6.77 -20.03
C PHE A 253 20.45 -6.87 -19.80
N PRO A 254 19.99 -6.83 -18.53
CA PRO A 254 18.56 -6.79 -18.22
C PRO A 254 17.83 -5.68 -18.97
N ASP A 255 16.58 -5.90 -19.36
CA ASP A 255 15.82 -4.95 -20.18
C ASP A 255 15.65 -3.56 -19.54
N ARG A 256 15.66 -3.49 -18.21
CA ARG A 256 15.52 -2.25 -17.47
C ARG A 256 16.86 -1.85 -16.84
N ILE A 257 17.29 -0.62 -17.11
CA ILE A 257 18.52 -0.02 -16.54
C ILE A 257 18.55 -0.11 -15.01
N VAL A 258 17.38 -0.04 -14.34
CA VAL A 258 17.28 -0.12 -12.88
C VAL A 258 17.65 -1.49 -12.30
N ASP A 259 17.58 -2.54 -13.12
CA ASP A 259 17.90 -3.92 -12.74
C ASP A 259 19.37 -4.26 -13.02
N TRP A 260 20.17 -3.31 -13.51
CA TRP A 260 21.58 -3.52 -13.81
C TRP A 260 22.43 -3.59 -12.54
N ASP A 261 23.37 -4.53 -12.52
CA ASP A 261 24.36 -4.67 -11.45
C ASP A 261 25.43 -3.55 -11.49
N GLY A 262 26.30 -3.53 -10.49
CA GLY A 262 27.31 -2.46 -10.36
C GLY A 262 28.32 -2.41 -11.50
N GLU A 263 28.64 -3.54 -12.13
CA GLU A 263 29.58 -3.60 -13.25
C GLU A 263 28.91 -3.13 -14.55
N GLN A 264 27.69 -3.60 -14.79
CA GLN A 264 26.85 -3.17 -15.90
C GLN A 264 26.61 -1.65 -15.86
N VAL A 265 26.33 -1.11 -14.67
CA VAL A 265 26.15 0.33 -14.44
C VAL A 265 27.43 1.11 -14.71
N ARG A 266 28.60 0.61 -14.27
CA ARG A 266 29.88 1.26 -14.53
C ARG A 266 30.18 1.33 -16.03
N CYS A 267 30.03 0.21 -16.74
CA CYS A 267 30.26 0.15 -18.19
C CYS A 267 29.30 1.07 -18.96
N ALA A 268 28.02 1.10 -18.55
CA ALA A 268 27.04 1.99 -19.15
C ALA A 268 27.32 3.48 -18.88
N TYR A 269 27.82 3.81 -17.70
CA TYR A 269 28.23 5.18 -17.38
C TYR A 269 29.43 5.62 -18.25
N GLU A 270 30.42 4.75 -18.45
CA GLU A 270 31.56 5.02 -19.33
C GLU A 270 31.10 5.24 -20.78
N GLU A 271 30.19 4.40 -21.29
CA GLU A 271 29.59 4.57 -22.62
C GLU A 271 28.80 5.89 -22.72
N ALA A 272 28.02 6.23 -21.69
CA ALA A 272 27.28 7.49 -21.65
C ALA A 272 28.22 8.69 -21.73
N VAL A 273 29.31 8.68 -20.95
CA VAL A 273 30.33 9.75 -20.97
C VAL A 273 30.97 9.84 -22.35
N ARG A 274 31.37 8.70 -22.94
CA ARG A 274 31.92 8.63 -24.31
C ARG A 274 30.96 9.27 -25.32
N LYS A 275 29.67 8.92 -25.25
CA LYS A 275 28.64 9.43 -26.15
C LYS A 275 28.42 10.95 -26.01
N LEU A 276 28.41 11.44 -24.78
CA LEU A 276 28.27 12.88 -24.50
C LEU A 276 29.48 13.67 -24.97
N SER A 277 30.69 13.11 -24.82
CA SER A 277 31.92 13.72 -25.34
C SER A 277 31.92 13.77 -26.87
N GLU A 278 31.49 12.72 -27.56
CA GLU A 278 31.34 12.72 -29.03
C GLU A 278 30.39 13.82 -29.51
N LEU A 279 29.23 13.93 -28.87
CA LEU A 279 28.21 14.93 -29.24
C LEU A 279 28.65 16.35 -28.91
N SER A 280 29.39 16.54 -27.82
CA SER A 280 29.99 17.82 -27.47
C SER A 280 31.10 18.23 -28.45
N ALA A 281 31.91 17.27 -28.94
CA ALA A 281 32.95 17.53 -29.93
C ALA A 281 32.38 17.84 -31.32
N ALA A 282 31.28 17.19 -31.70
CA ALA A 282 30.57 17.45 -32.96
C ALA A 282 29.85 18.82 -33.00
N ALA A 283 29.67 19.48 -31.84
CA ALA A 283 28.99 20.76 -31.72
C ALA A 283 29.90 22.00 -31.86
N ILE A 284 31.23 21.83 -32.01
CA ILE A 284 32.18 22.93 -32.20
C ILE A 284 32.56 23.01 -33.69
N PRO A 285 32.02 23.97 -34.49
CA PRO A 285 32.53 24.20 -35.83
C PRO A 285 33.93 24.83 -35.77
N ALA A 286 34.81 24.38 -36.68
CA ALA A 286 36.13 24.97 -36.91
C ALA A 286 36.05 26.37 -37.51
#